data_AF-A0A8T3MMW9-F1
#
_entry.id   AF-A0A8T3MMW9-F1
#
_cell.length_a   1.000
_cell.length_b   1.000
_cell.length_c   1.000
_cell.angle_alpha   90.00
_cell.angle_beta   90.00
_cell.angle_gamma   90.00
#
_symmetry.space_group_name_H-M   'P 1'
#
loop_
_entity.id
_entity.type
_entity.pdbx_description
1 polymer ?
#
loop_
_entity_poly.entity_id
_entity_poly.type
_entity_poly.pdbx_seq_one_letter_code
_entity_poly.pdbx_strand_id
1 'polypeptide(L)'
;MTTRTQISLSPEAHRRARVRAADLGISLAEYMRRLVDRDLGTENRPAVDISVIFGLGDSGGSDIANHKDEYVGEAIAARKLRR
;
A
#
# COMPACT_ATOMS: atom_id res chain seq x y z
N MET A 1 -0.98 -4.64 27.48
CA MET A 1 -2.03 -4.30 28.47
C MET A 1 -3.10 -3.48 27.76
N THR A 2 -4.38 -3.67 28.08
CA THR A 2 -5.47 -2.88 27.47
C THR A 2 -6.03 -1.87 28.47
N THR A 3 -6.09 -0.59 28.09
CA THR A 3 -6.74 0.46 28.86
C THR A 3 -8.20 0.59 28.43
N ARG A 4 -9.11 0.78 29.39
CA ARG A 4 -10.54 0.98 29.11
C ARG A 4 -10.82 2.44 28.79
N THR A 5 -11.51 2.69 27.69
CA THR A 5 -11.94 4.03 27.27
C THR A 5 -13.40 3.98 26.83
N GLN A 6 -14.21 4.97 27.24
CA GLN A 6 -15.58 5.15 26.77
C GLN A 6 -15.60 6.22 25.68
N ILE A 7 -16.21 5.89 24.53
CA ILE A 7 -16.29 6.77 23.37
C ILE A 7 -17.76 6.91 23.00
N SER A 8 -18.24 8.15 22.93
CA SER A 8 -19.59 8.46 22.45
C SER A 8 -19.56 8.72 20.95
N LEU A 9 -20.49 8.11 20.22
CA LEU A 9 -20.69 8.31 18.79
C LEU A 9 -22.09 8.85 18.56
N SER A 10 -22.28 9.60 17.46
CA SER A 10 -23.64 9.85 17.00
C SER A 10 -24.35 8.51 16.69
N PRO A 11 -25.69 8.43 16.86
CA PRO A 11 -26.43 7.20 16.57
C PRO A 11 -26.16 6.67 15.16
N GLU A 12 -26.06 7.56 14.17
CA GLU A 12 -25.78 7.20 12.78
C GLU A 12 -24.35 6.66 12.60
N ALA A 13 -23.35 7.29 13.22
CA ALA A 13 -21.98 6.78 13.17
C ALA A 13 -21.88 5.39 13.82
N HIS A 14 -22.54 5.18 14.96
CA HIS A 14 -22.57 3.88 15.63
C HIS A 14 -23.24 2.81 14.75
N ARG A 15 -24.37 3.14 14.11
CA ARG A 15 -25.08 2.23 13.19
C ARG A 15 -24.20 1.85 12.00
N ARG A 16 -23.59 2.82 11.32
CA ARG A 16 -22.71 2.60 10.18
C ARG A 16 -21.48 1.79 10.56
N ALA A 17 -20.88 2.05 11.72
CA ALA A 17 -19.75 1.28 12.22
C ALA A 17 -20.12 -0.17 12.50
N ARG A 18 -21.31 -0.44 13.06
CA ARG A 18 -21.81 -1.81 13.25
C ARG A 18 -22.02 -2.55 11.93
N VAL A 19 -22.63 -1.90 10.94
CA VAL A 19 -22.83 -2.51 9.62
C VAL A 19 -21.48 -2.85 9.00
N ARG A 20 -20.54 -1.90 8.99
CA ARG A 20 -19.21 -2.13 8.42
C ARG A 20 -18.43 -3.24 9.15
N ALA A 21 -18.54 -3.32 10.47
CA ALA A 21 -17.93 -4.40 11.24
C ALA A 21 -18.54 -5.77 10.88
N ALA A 22 -19.86 -5.84 10.70
CA ALA A 22 -20.56 -7.05 10.25
C ALA A 22 -20.15 -7.47 8.83
N ASP A 23 -20.04 -6.53 7.89
CA ASP A 23 -19.56 -6.79 6.51
C ASP A 23 -18.14 -7.39 6.51
N LEU A 24 -17.32 -7.01 7.48
CA LEU A 24 -15.96 -7.51 7.67
C LEU A 24 -15.89 -8.80 8.52
N GLY A 25 -17.01 -9.28 9.05
CA GLY A 25 -17.06 -10.46 9.93
C GLY A 25 -16.37 -10.28 11.28
N ILE A 26 -16.23 -9.04 11.77
CA ILE A 26 -15.53 -8.69 13.02
C ILE A 26 -16.44 -7.95 14.00
N SER A 27 -16.05 -7.92 15.28
CA SER A 27 -16.76 -7.12 16.29
C SER A 27 -16.59 -5.61 16.07
N LEU A 28 -17.53 -4.80 16.58
CA LEU A 28 -17.40 -3.34 16.57
C LEU A 28 -16.13 -2.86 17.29
N ALA A 29 -15.77 -3.49 18.41
CA ALA A 29 -14.57 -3.15 19.15
C ALA A 29 -13.29 -3.42 18.33
N GLU A 30 -13.27 -4.51 17.57
CA GLU A 30 -12.16 -4.83 16.67
C GLU A 30 -12.09 -3.85 15.49
N TYR A 31 -13.24 -3.50 14.92
CA TYR A 31 -13.31 -2.48 13.88
C TYR A 31 -12.72 -1.14 14.37
N MET A 32 -13.07 -0.71 15.59
CA MET A 32 -12.51 0.51 16.19
C MET A 32 -11.01 0.43 16.43
N ARG A 33 -10.51 -0.70 16.94
CA ARG A 33 -9.06 -0.89 17.13
C ARG A 33 -8.29 -0.76 15.82
N ARG A 34 -8.75 -1.42 14.75
CA ARG A 34 -8.13 -1.32 13.42
C ARG A 34 -8.15 0.10 12.85
N LEU A 35 -9.22 0.86 13.08
CA LEU A 35 -9.25 2.27 12.68
C LEU A 35 -8.19 3.09 13.41
N VAL A 36 -8.04 2.89 14.72
CA VAL A 36 -7.00 3.55 15.51
C VAL A 36 -5.61 3.11 15.06
N ASP A 37 -5.38 1.81 14.88
CA ASP A 37 -4.08 1.29 14.45
C ASP A 37 -3.69 1.78 13.04
N ARG A 38 -4.67 1.89 12.14
CA ARG A 38 -4.44 2.46 10.81
C ARG A 38 -4.07 3.93 10.87
N ASP A 39 -4.77 4.72 11.69
CA ASP A 39 -4.54 6.15 11.84
C ASP A 39 -3.16 6.42 12.46
N LEU A 40 -2.79 5.63 13.47
CA LEU A 40 -1.49 5.71 14.13
C LEU A 40 -0.34 5.11 13.30
N GLY A 41 -0.64 4.49 12.15
CA GLY A 41 0.35 3.82 11.31
C GLY A 41 0.98 2.59 11.97
N THR A 42 0.34 2.02 12.99
CA THR A 42 0.77 0.78 13.67
C THR A 42 0.30 -0.48 12.96
N GLU A 43 -0.63 -0.37 11.99
CA GLU A 43 -0.79 -1.41 10.98
C GLU A 43 0.54 -1.52 10.22
N ASN A 44 1.33 -2.56 10.50
CA ASN A 44 2.33 -3.08 9.58
C ASN A 44 1.56 -3.45 8.30
N ARG A 45 1.31 -2.46 7.44
CA ARG A 45 0.98 -2.74 6.05
C ARG A 45 2.11 -3.67 5.61
N PRO A 46 1.81 -4.91 5.17
CA PRO A 46 2.83 -5.63 4.43
C PRO A 46 3.30 -4.62 3.38
N ALA A 47 4.61 -4.42 3.27
CA ALA A 47 5.16 -3.61 2.20
C ALA A 47 4.54 -4.19 0.93
N VAL A 48 3.50 -3.54 0.41
CA VAL A 48 2.78 -4.06 -0.73
C VAL A 48 3.81 -3.91 -1.81
N ASP A 49 4.30 -5.04 -2.30
CA ASP A 49 5.26 -5.03 -3.36
C ASP A 49 4.62 -4.27 -4.52
N ILE A 50 5.15 -3.07 -4.78
CA ILE A 50 4.66 -2.14 -5.80
C ILE A 50 4.67 -2.85 -7.16
N SER A 51 5.51 -3.87 -7.33
CA SER A 51 5.52 -4.76 -8.49
C SER A 51 4.16 -5.39 -8.79
N VAL A 52 3.38 -5.73 -7.76
CA VAL A 52 2.07 -6.38 -7.87
C VAL A 52 0.99 -5.39 -8.31
N ILE A 53 1.15 -4.10 -7.98
CA ILE A 53 0.20 -3.05 -8.34
C ILE A 53 0.44 -2.55 -9.78
N PHE A 54 1.72 -2.37 -10.15
CA PHE A 54 2.09 -1.79 -11.45
C PHE A 54 2.50 -2.82 -12.50
N GLY A 55 2.45 -4.12 -12.18
CA GLY A 55 2.89 -5.18 -13.10
C GLY A 55 4.37 -5.06 -13.46
N LEU A 56 5.21 -4.59 -12.54
CA LEU A 56 6.66 -4.56 -12.71
C LEU A 56 7.19 -5.99 -12.51
N GLY A 57 6.96 -6.85 -13.50
CA GLY A 57 7.43 -8.22 -13.49
C GLY A 57 8.81 -8.34 -14.14
N ASP A 58 9.60 -9.30 -13.67
CA ASP A 58 10.74 -9.78 -14.42
C ASP A 58 10.24 -10.52 -15.67
N SER A 59 10.48 -9.92 -16.83
CA SER A 59 10.14 -10.52 -18.13
C SER A 59 11.21 -11.50 -18.63
N GLY A 60 12.33 -11.65 -17.91
CA GLY A 60 13.55 -12.31 -18.37
C GLY A 60 14.31 -11.53 -19.44
N GLY A 61 13.85 -10.31 -19.75
CA GLY A 61 14.48 -9.39 -20.70
C GLY A 61 15.50 -8.46 -20.05
N SER A 62 15.78 -7.33 -20.69
CA SER A 62 16.72 -6.34 -20.17
C SER A 62 16.17 -5.64 -18.93
N ASP A 63 16.97 -5.58 -17.87
CA ASP A 63 16.71 -4.76 -16.68
C ASP A 63 17.05 -3.29 -16.97
N ILE A 64 16.14 -2.64 -17.68
CA ILE A 64 16.29 -1.22 -18.05
C ILE A 64 16.33 -0.34 -16.80
N ALA A 65 15.65 -0.72 -15.71
CA ALA A 65 15.59 0.10 -14.50
C ALA A 65 16.99 0.28 -13.90
N ASN A 66 17.78 -0.78 -13.83
CA ASN A 66 19.12 -0.76 -13.28
C ASN A 66 20.21 -0.36 -14.29
N HIS A 67 19.99 -0.60 -15.59
CA HIS A 67 21.00 -0.35 -16.64
C HIS A 67 20.70 0.84 -17.56
N LYS A 68 19.71 1.68 -17.25
CA LYS A 68 19.28 2.79 -18.15
C LYS A 68 20.44 3.69 -18.61
N ASP A 69 21.38 4.00 -17.72
CA ASP A 69 22.42 5.00 -18.01
C ASP A 69 23.43 4.44 -19.03
N GLU A 70 23.74 3.15 -18.93
CA GLU A 70 24.54 2.40 -19.89
C GLU A 70 23.86 2.39 -21.27
N TYR A 71 22.58 1.99 -21.33
CA TYR A 71 21.83 1.91 -22.59
C TYR A 71 21.66 3.28 -23.27
N VAL A 72 21.44 4.34 -22.49
CA VAL A 72 21.40 5.71 -23.01
C VAL A 72 22.77 6.12 -23.53
N GLY A 73 23.85 5.79 -22.81
CA GLY A 73 25.23 6.05 -23.23
C GLY A 73 25.56 5.40 -24.57
N GLU A 74 25.24 4.11 -24.73
CA GLU A 74 25.42 3.36 -25.97
C GLU A 74 24.65 3.98 -27.14
N ALA A 75 23.38 4.34 -26.92
CA ALA A 75 22.55 4.96 -27.95
C ALA A 75 23.11 6.31 -28.42
N ILE A 76 23.62 7.13 -27.48
CA ILE A 76 24.27 8.41 -27.80
C ILE A 76 25.57 8.17 -28.58
N ALA A 77 26.39 7.22 -28.16
CA ALA A 77 27.65 6.88 -28.82
C ALA A 77 27.40 6.38 -30.26
N ALA A 78 26.48 5.43 -30.43
CA ALA A 78 26.08 4.90 -31.73
C ALA A 78 25.54 6.01 -32.67
N ARG A 79 24.84 7.01 -32.13
CA ARG A 79 24.36 8.16 -32.90
C ARG A 79 25.50 9.09 -33.33
N LYS A 80 26.54 9.27 -32.51
CA LYS A 80 27.72 10.06 -32.87
C LYS A 80 28.57 9.40 -33.95
N LEU A 81 28.71 8.06 -33.93
CA LEU A 81 29.44 7.31 -34.96
C LEU A 81 28.73 7.27 -36.33
N ARG A 82 27.44 7.60 -36.39
CA ARG A 82 26.64 7.66 -37.62
C ARG A 82 26.62 9.05 -38.29
N ARG A 83 27.40 10.01 -37.79
CA ARG A 83 27.61 11.35 -38.36
C ARG A 83 29.06 11.50 -38.79
#